data_AF-A0A7J4PW17-F1
#
_entry.id   AF-A0A7J4PW17-F1
#
_cell.length_a   1.000
_cell.length_b   1.000
_cell.length_c   1.000
_cell.angle_alpha   90.00
_cell.angle_beta   90.00
_cell.angle_gamma   90.00
#
_symmetry.space_group_name_H-M   'P 1'
#
loop_
_entity.id
_entity.type
_entity.pdbx_description
1 polymer ?
#
loop_
_entity_poly.entity_id
_entity_poly.type
_entity_poly.pdbx_seq_one_letter_code
_entity_poly.pdbx_strand_id
1 'polypeptide(L)'
;MGKMKAVLKLTRIEHSIILLVAVIAAELISAHHLPGLAVFVLSMITPAFVSMGSFAINDYYDIGADRANKRMDRPLVNGSLTKRQAMWIVVSCFVIGVLASLFINAYAFVIALIFAALAILYSYRLKDMPVLGNIYIAF
;
A
#
# COMPACT_ATOMS: atom_id res chain seq x y z
N MET A 1 -12.30 15.24 -11.90
CA MET A 1 -11.94 13.81 -12.11
C MET A 1 -13.07 12.94 -11.57
N GLY A 2 -13.43 11.83 -12.23
CA GLY A 2 -14.44 10.90 -11.71
C GLY A 2 -13.96 10.18 -10.45
N LYS A 3 -14.87 9.84 -9.52
CA LYS A 3 -14.52 9.23 -8.23
C LYS A 3 -13.68 7.95 -8.36
N MET A 4 -14.05 7.05 -9.27
CA MET A 4 -13.29 5.80 -9.51
C MET A 4 -11.82 6.09 -9.88
N LYS A 5 -11.60 6.99 -10.85
CA LYS A 5 -10.25 7.40 -11.27
C LYS A 5 -9.47 8.03 -10.11
N ALA A 6 -10.16 8.79 -9.25
CA ALA A 6 -9.55 9.39 -8.06
C ALA A 6 -9.08 8.35 -7.04
N VAL A 7 -9.84 7.28 -6.83
CA VAL A 7 -9.45 6.16 -5.96
C VAL A 7 -8.23 5.43 -6.53
N LEU A 8 -8.28 5.05 -7.81
CA LEU A 8 -7.16 4.35 -8.47
C LEU A 8 -5.87 5.16 -8.41
N LYS A 9 -5.97 6.49 -8.58
CA LYS A 9 -4.82 7.41 -8.47
C LYS A 9 -4.33 7.56 -7.03
N LEU A 10 -5.22 7.62 -6.05
CA LEU A 10 -4.85 7.72 -4.63
C LEU A 10 -4.06 6.47 -4.20
N THR A 11 -4.53 5.29 -4.59
CA THR A 11 -3.91 4.02 -4.22
C THR A 11 -2.70 3.66 -5.08
N ARG A 12 -2.45 4.40 -6.17
CA ARG A 12 -1.39 4.11 -7.15
C ARG A 12 -1.42 2.63 -7.57
N ILE A 13 -2.58 2.17 -8.03
CA ILE A 13 -2.82 0.75 -8.33
C ILE A 13 -1.79 0.17 -9.31
N GLU A 14 -1.29 0.98 -10.23
CA GLU A 14 -0.24 0.61 -11.19
C GLU A 14 1.06 0.18 -10.51
N HIS A 15 1.44 0.80 -9.39
CA HIS A 15 2.60 0.38 -8.60
C HIS A 15 2.35 -0.96 -7.89
N SER A 16 1.10 -1.21 -7.49
CA SER A 16 0.72 -2.49 -6.88
C SER A 16 0.79 -3.63 -7.90
N ILE A 17 0.46 -3.37 -9.18
CA ILE A 17 0.60 -4.37 -10.26
C ILE A 17 2.07 -4.75 -10.47
N ILE A 18 3.00 -3.78 -10.43
CA ILE A 18 4.43 -4.07 -10.53
C ILE A 18 4.89 -4.97 -9.38
N LEU A 19 4.38 -4.73 -8.16
CA LEU A 19 4.68 -5.57 -7.00
C LEU A 19 4.21 -7.02 -7.19
N LEU A 20 3.08 -7.25 -7.87
CA LEU A 20 2.60 -8.61 -8.15
C LEU A 20 3.59 -9.43 -8.99
N VAL A 21 4.26 -8.79 -9.95
CA VAL A 21 5.31 -9.45 -10.75
C VAL A 21 6.45 -9.94 -9.86
N ALA A 22 6.86 -9.12 -8.89
CA ALA A 22 7.90 -9.49 -7.93
C ALA A 22 7.47 -10.65 -7.03
N VAL A 23 6.21 -10.69 -6.61
CA VAL A 23 5.68 -11.79 -5.79
C VAL A 23 5.65 -13.10 -6.58
N ILE A 24 5.18 -13.08 -7.84
CA ILE A 24 5.20 -14.26 -8.71
C ILE A 24 6.64 -14.76 -8.89
N ALA A 25 7.59 -13.86 -9.13
CA ALA A 25 9.00 -14.23 -9.23
C ALA A 25 9.52 -14.87 -7.93
N ALA A 26 9.19 -14.30 -6.76
CA ALA A 26 9.59 -14.83 -5.47
C ALA A 26 9.01 -16.23 -5.20
N GLU A 27 7.76 -16.48 -5.57
CA GLU A 27 7.14 -17.80 -5.45
C GLU A 27 7.83 -18.85 -6.32
N LEU A 28 8.09 -18.51 -7.59
CA LEU A 28 8.78 -19.40 -8.53
C LEU A 28 10.22 -19.69 -8.10
N ILE A 29 10.93 -18.70 -7.54
CA ILE A 29 12.29 -18.89 -7.02
C ILE A 29 12.29 -19.74 -5.76
N SER A 30 11.36 -19.49 -4.83
CA SER A 30 11.34 -20.13 -3.51
C SER A 30 10.81 -21.56 -3.54
N ALA A 31 9.79 -21.83 -4.35
CA ALA A 31 9.10 -23.13 -4.36
C ALA A 31 9.37 -23.94 -5.65
N HIS A 32 9.98 -23.33 -6.68
CA HIS A 32 10.15 -23.93 -8.02
C HIS A 32 8.83 -24.31 -8.73
N HIS A 33 7.69 -23.97 -8.15
CA HIS A 33 6.36 -24.12 -8.72
C HIS A 33 5.42 -23.06 -8.11
N LEU A 34 4.29 -22.83 -8.77
CA LEU A 34 3.25 -21.98 -8.18
C LEU A 34 2.53 -22.73 -7.04
N PRO A 35 2.16 -22.04 -5.95
CA PRO A 35 1.36 -22.65 -4.91
C PRO A 35 -0.05 -22.98 -5.42
N GLY A 36 -0.85 -23.69 -4.61
CA GLY A 36 -2.25 -23.94 -4.94
C GLY A 36 -3.00 -22.63 -5.20
N LEU A 37 -3.99 -22.65 -6.10
CA LEU A 37 -4.69 -21.46 -6.61
C LEU A 37 -5.16 -20.50 -5.50
N ALA A 38 -5.69 -21.03 -4.39
CA ALA A 38 -6.13 -20.21 -3.27
C ALA A 38 -4.98 -19.40 -2.65
N VAL A 39 -3.85 -20.04 -2.36
CA VAL A 39 -2.67 -19.40 -1.79
C VAL A 39 -2.07 -18.40 -2.79
N PHE A 40 -2.02 -18.77 -4.07
CA PHE A 40 -1.56 -17.89 -5.15
C PHE A 40 -2.39 -16.60 -5.24
N VAL A 41 -3.72 -16.69 -5.16
CA VAL A 41 -4.57 -15.50 -5.19
C VAL A 41 -4.38 -14.65 -3.93
N LEU A 42 -4.29 -15.28 -2.75
CA LEU A 42 -4.08 -14.56 -1.49
C LEU A 42 -2.71 -13.87 -1.42
N SER A 43 -1.67 -14.49 -1.97
CA SER A 43 -0.31 -13.92 -2.03
C SER A 43 -0.23 -12.74 -2.98
N MET A 44 -1.12 -12.63 -3.97
CA MET A 44 -1.27 -11.41 -4.78
C MET A 44 -2.07 -10.33 -4.05
N ILE A 45 -3.21 -10.70 -3.44
CA ILE A 45 -4.12 -9.75 -2.77
C ILE A 45 -3.41 -9.04 -1.61
N THR A 46 -2.72 -9.80 -0.76
CA THR A 46 -2.07 -9.28 0.46
C THR A 46 -1.16 -8.08 0.18
N PRO A 47 -0.07 -8.21 -0.60
CA PRO A 47 0.86 -7.12 -0.87
C PRO A 47 0.25 -6.01 -1.72
N ALA A 48 -0.65 -6.31 -2.66
CA ALA A 48 -1.32 -5.28 -3.44
C ALA A 48 -2.15 -4.35 -2.55
N PHE A 49 -2.98 -4.90 -1.68
CA PHE A 49 -3.84 -4.09 -0.80
C PHE A 49 -3.04 -3.37 0.28
N VAL A 50 -2.00 -3.99 0.85
CA VAL A 50 -1.08 -3.28 1.77
C VAL A 50 -0.40 -2.11 1.06
N SER A 51 0.15 -2.31 -0.15
CA SER A 51 0.79 -1.26 -0.95
C SER A 51 -0.18 -0.11 -1.29
N MET A 52 -1.40 -0.43 -1.74
CA MET A 52 -2.45 0.55 -2.00
C MET A 52 -2.78 1.39 -0.76
N GLY A 53 -2.87 0.74 0.41
CA GLY A 53 -3.09 1.41 1.70
C GLY A 53 -1.93 2.33 2.06
N SER A 54 -0.68 1.87 1.88
CA SER A 54 0.54 2.63 2.13
C SER A 54 0.62 3.91 1.29
N PHE A 55 0.29 3.83 0.01
CA PHE A 55 0.24 5.01 -0.86
C PHE A 55 -0.88 5.98 -0.49
N ALA A 56 -2.05 5.47 -0.14
CA ALA A 56 -3.18 6.30 0.24
C ALA A 56 -2.95 7.02 1.58
N ILE A 57 -2.34 6.36 2.58
CA ILE A 57 -2.02 6.99 3.86
C ILE A 57 -0.87 7.99 3.72
N ASN A 58 0.08 7.74 2.82
CA ASN A 58 1.13 8.71 2.53
C ASN A 58 0.54 10.01 1.95
N ASP A 59 -0.31 9.93 0.93
CA ASP A 59 -0.98 11.11 0.36
C ASP A 59 -1.91 11.80 1.38
N TYR A 60 -2.47 11.05 2.34
CA TYR A 60 -3.27 11.62 3.44
C TYR A 60 -2.46 12.54 4.35
N TYR A 61 -1.25 12.12 4.74
CA TYR A 61 -0.35 12.95 5.55
C TYR A 61 0.32 14.05 4.73
N ASP A 62 0.53 13.85 3.43
CA ASP A 62 1.22 14.79 2.54
C ASP A 62 0.35 15.94 1.99
N ILE A 63 -0.93 16.04 2.35
CA ILE A 63 -1.84 17.08 1.79
C ILE A 63 -1.25 18.50 1.87
N GLY A 64 -0.61 18.84 3.00
CA GLY A 64 0.02 20.14 3.18
C GLY A 64 1.26 20.33 2.30
N ALA A 65 2.16 19.34 2.30
CA ALA A 65 3.39 19.35 1.52
C ALA A 65 3.10 19.34 0.01
N ASP A 66 2.19 18.48 -0.46
CA ASP A 66 1.77 18.42 -1.85
C ASP A 66 1.11 19.73 -2.29
N ARG A 67 0.33 20.39 -1.43
CA ARG A 67 -0.24 21.72 -1.72
C ARG A 67 0.84 22.79 -1.84
N ALA A 68 1.82 22.82 -0.92
CA ALA A 68 2.95 23.75 -0.99
C ALA A 68 3.78 23.54 -2.26
N ASN A 69 3.94 22.28 -2.69
CA ASN A 69 4.63 21.88 -3.92
C ASN A 69 3.76 21.98 -5.19
N LYS A 70 2.59 22.63 -5.14
CA LYS A 70 1.67 22.84 -6.28
C LYS A 70 1.24 21.54 -6.98
N ARG A 71 1.16 20.42 -6.26
CA ARG A 71 0.75 19.11 -6.79
C ARG A 71 -0.78 18.99 -6.89
N MET A 72 -1.35 19.79 -7.78
CA MET A 72 -2.80 19.88 -8.01
C MET A 72 -3.38 18.63 -8.71
N ASP A 73 -2.52 17.71 -9.12
CA ASP A 73 -2.93 16.45 -9.73
C ASP A 73 -3.39 15.41 -8.67
N ARG A 74 -3.04 15.62 -7.39
CA ARG A 74 -3.33 14.70 -6.27
C ARG A 74 -4.81 14.75 -5.86
N PRO A 75 -5.51 13.60 -5.74
CA PRO A 75 -6.95 13.55 -5.42
C PRO A 75 -7.36 14.30 -4.16
N LEU A 76 -6.51 14.31 -3.13
CA LEU A 76 -6.77 14.99 -1.86
C LEU A 76 -6.48 16.49 -1.91
N VAL A 77 -5.58 16.94 -2.80
CA VAL A 77 -5.24 18.36 -2.96
C VAL A 77 -6.27 19.08 -3.81
N ASN A 78 -6.71 18.47 -4.91
CA ASN A 78 -7.72 19.03 -5.81
C ASN A 78 -9.17 18.79 -5.37
N GLY A 79 -9.39 18.13 -4.23
CA GLY A 79 -10.71 17.92 -3.66
C GLY A 79 -11.56 16.85 -4.37
N SER A 80 -10.98 16.06 -5.28
CA SER A 80 -11.69 14.93 -5.91
C SER A 80 -12.07 13.85 -4.89
N LEU A 81 -11.33 13.75 -3.79
CA LEU A 81 -11.64 12.92 -2.62
C LEU A 81 -11.51 13.74 -1.35
N THR A 82 -12.42 13.52 -0.40
CA THR A 82 -12.33 14.10 0.94
C THR A 82 -11.34 13.31 1.81
N LYS A 83 -10.79 13.95 2.85
CA LYS A 83 -9.94 13.28 3.84
C LYS A 83 -10.62 12.05 4.46
N ARG A 84 -11.93 12.14 4.73
CA ARG A 84 -12.72 11.03 5.28
C ARG A 84 -12.82 9.86 4.30
N GLN A 85 -13.04 10.13 3.00
CA GLN A 85 -13.07 9.10 1.97
C GLN A 85 -11.70 8.42 1.81
N ALA A 86 -10.62 9.21 1.80
CA ALA A 86 -9.27 8.65 1.74
C ALA A 86 -8.97 7.75 2.96
N MET A 87 -9.36 8.16 4.17
CA MET A 87 -9.14 7.34 5.36
C MET A 87 -9.93 6.02 5.31
N TRP A 88 -11.17 6.03 4.81
CA TRP A 88 -11.92 4.79 4.58
C TRP A 88 -11.23 3.87 3.58
N ILE A 89 -10.67 4.42 2.50
CA ILE A 89 -9.89 3.64 1.52
C ILE A 89 -8.65 3.04 2.19
N VAL A 90 -7.89 3.83 2.95
CA VAL A 90 -6.70 3.35 3.70
C VAL A 90 -7.05 2.18 4.61
N VAL A 91 -8.05 2.35 5.48
CA VAL A 91 -8.45 1.32 6.44
C VAL A 91 -8.95 0.08 5.71
N SER A 92 -9.77 0.24 4.67
CA SER A 92 -10.27 -0.89 3.89
C SER A 92 -9.12 -1.66 3.23
N CYS A 93 -8.15 -0.94 2.65
CA CYS A 93 -6.97 -1.54 2.03
C CYS A 93 -6.13 -2.34 3.03
N PHE A 94 -5.75 -1.75 4.17
CA PHE A 94 -4.97 -2.48 5.17
C PHE A 94 -5.75 -3.65 5.78
N VAL A 95 -7.03 -3.50 6.07
CA VAL A 95 -7.86 -4.60 6.60
C VAL A 95 -7.93 -5.75 5.60
N ILE A 96 -8.21 -5.48 4.32
CA ILE A 96 -8.28 -6.53 3.29
C ILE A 96 -6.92 -7.23 3.15
N GLY A 97 -5.83 -6.47 3.01
CA GLY A 97 -4.49 -7.04 2.85
C GLY A 97 -4.04 -7.88 4.04
N VAL A 98 -4.20 -7.35 5.25
CA VAL A 98 -3.79 -8.05 6.49
C VAL A 98 -4.70 -9.24 6.77
N LEU A 99 -6.02 -9.15 6.61
CA LEU A 99 -6.89 -10.31 6.81
C LEU A 99 -6.67 -11.41 5.77
N ALA A 100 -6.38 -11.06 4.51
CA ALA A 100 -6.06 -12.05 3.47
C ALA A 100 -4.82 -12.87 3.85
N SER A 101 -3.81 -12.24 4.44
CA SER A 101 -2.56 -12.90 4.83
C SER A 101 -2.73 -13.98 5.92
N LEU A 102 -3.77 -13.88 6.76
CA LEU A 102 -4.10 -14.91 7.76
C LEU A 102 -4.38 -16.27 7.12
N PHE A 103 -4.93 -16.27 5.91
CA PHE A 103 -5.28 -17.48 5.17
C PHE A 103 -4.11 -18.05 4.36
N ILE A 104 -2.93 -17.42 4.40
CA ILE A 104 -1.70 -17.92 3.80
C ILE A 104 -0.92 -18.74 4.85
N ASN A 105 -0.42 -18.07 5.89
CA ASN A 105 0.19 -18.66 7.08
C ASN A 105 0.51 -17.56 8.12
N ALA A 106 0.93 -17.97 9.33
CA ALA A 106 1.25 -17.04 10.42
C ALA A 106 2.40 -16.06 10.11
N TYR A 107 3.41 -16.49 9.35
CA TYR A 107 4.53 -15.62 8.97
C TYR A 107 4.08 -14.51 8.02
N ALA A 108 3.29 -14.84 7.00
CA ALA A 108 2.72 -13.88 6.08
C ALA A 108 1.87 -12.82 6.82
N PHE A 109 1.09 -13.25 7.82
CA PHE A 109 0.32 -12.35 8.66
C PHE A 109 1.17 -11.37 9.45
N VAL A 110 2.18 -11.87 10.17
CA VAL A 110 3.08 -11.01 10.95
C VAL A 110 3.80 -10.02 10.05
N ILE A 111 4.30 -10.46 8.89
CA ILE A 111 4.94 -9.60 7.90
C ILE A 111 3.96 -8.51 7.42
N ALA A 112 2.77 -8.89 6.94
CA ALA A 112 1.79 -7.93 6.44
C ALA A 112 1.38 -6.89 7.50
N LEU A 113 1.22 -7.33 8.76
CA LEU A 113 0.90 -6.46 9.88
C LEU A 113 2.05 -5.47 10.18
N ILE A 114 3.30 -5.94 10.19
CA ILE A 114 4.48 -5.10 10.39
C ILE A 114 4.58 -4.07 9.27
N PHE A 115 4.46 -4.47 8.00
CA PHE A 115 4.56 -3.54 6.88
C PHE A 115 3.41 -2.52 6.85
N ALA A 116 2.18 -2.91 7.22
CA ALA A 116 1.08 -1.97 7.36
C ALA A 116 1.35 -0.95 8.48
N ALA A 117 1.85 -1.40 9.64
CA ALA A 117 2.21 -0.51 10.75
C ALA A 117 3.38 0.43 10.39
N LEU A 118 4.42 -0.10 9.76
CA LEU A 118 5.57 0.69 9.30
C LEU A 118 5.15 1.72 8.24
N ALA A 119 4.25 1.39 7.32
CA ALA A 119 3.75 2.33 6.33
C ALA A 119 3.02 3.52 6.97
N ILE A 120 2.23 3.27 8.01
CA ILE A 120 1.58 4.33 8.79
C ILE A 120 2.63 5.17 9.53
N LEU A 121 3.58 4.53 10.21
CA LEU A 121 4.62 5.20 10.97
C LEU A 121 5.55 6.04 10.07
N TYR A 122 5.89 5.51 8.90
CA TYR A 122 6.67 6.19 7.88
C TYR A 122 5.96 7.44 7.39
N SER A 123 4.69 7.28 7.00
CA SER A 123 3.88 8.38 6.48
C SER A 123 3.63 9.47 7.52
N TYR A 124 3.57 9.10 8.79
CA TYR A 124 3.36 10.03 9.89
C TYR A 124 4.63 10.79 10.31
N ARG A 125 5.79 10.11 10.38
CA ARG A 125 7.02 10.67 10.98
C ARG A 125 8.34 10.20 10.36
N LEU A 126 8.51 8.92 10.00
CA LEU A 126 9.87 8.44 9.64
C LEU A 126 10.40 9.07 8.35
N LYS A 127 9.53 9.45 7.42
CA LYS A 127 9.94 10.12 6.18
C LYS A 127 10.65 11.46 6.41
N ASP A 128 10.43 12.09 7.56
CA ASP A 128 11.09 13.35 7.94
C ASP A 128 12.48 13.11 8.56
N MET A 129 12.86 11.84 8.78
CA MET A 129 14.13 11.43 9.40
C MET A 129 15.05 10.84 8.33
N PRO A 130 16.14 11.51 7.91
CA PRO A 130 16.93 11.10 6.74
C PRO A 130 17.48 9.67 6.80
N VAL A 131 17.97 9.24 7.97
CA VAL A 131 18.54 7.90 8.14
C VAL A 131 17.46 6.84 8.24
N LEU A 132 16.51 7.01 9.16
CA LEU A 132 15.46 6.02 9.41
C LEU A 132 14.48 5.89 8.25
N GLY A 133 14.16 6.98 7.56
CA GLY A 133 13.35 6.97 6.35
C GLY A 133 14.00 6.16 5.24
N ASN A 134 15.31 6.34 5.01
CA ASN A 134 16.04 5.57 3.99
C ASN A 134 16.18 4.09 4.37
N ILE A 135 16.36 3.77 5.66
CA ILE A 135 16.34 2.38 6.13
C ILE A 135 14.98 1.75 5.84
N TYR A 136 13.87 2.43 6.14
CA TYR A 136 12.53 1.93 5.81
C TYR A 136 12.33 1.71 4.30
N ILE A 137 12.85 2.58 3.43
CA ILE A 137 12.72 2.40 1.97
C ILE A 137 13.51 1.18 1.48
N ALA A 138 14.62 0.85 2.13
CA ALA A 138 15.51 -0.23 1.72
C ALA A 138 14.98 -1.65 2.07
N PHE A 139 14.05 -1.76 3.03
CA PHE A 139 13.54 -3.03 3.57
C PHE A 139 12.03 -3.18 3.35
#